data_AF-A0AAP5MBJ6-F1
#
_entry.id   AF-A0AAP5MBJ6-F1
#
_cell.length_a   1.000
_cell.length_b   1.000
_cell.length_c   1.000
_cell.angle_alpha   90.00
_cell.angle_beta   90.00
_cell.angle_gamma   90.00
#
_symmetry.space_group_name_H-M   'P 1'
#
loop_
_entity.id
_entity.type
_entity.pdbx_description
1 polymer ?
#
loop_
_entity_poly.entity_id
_entity_poly.type
_entity_poly.pdbx_seq_one_letter_code
_entity_poly.pdbx_strand_id
1 'polypeptide(L)'
;MLSKFYWNSRWILFLLSMLDVLIILFLNPAKTWADIPKSSSSTVSSTISAPISKKDQAAVSHHSGNKLISQALSPVGEESPTSKSADFTQEDEINSVSNLLSGKKSPTSTPTDSTEEEQVNSVSQLSDVKPGDWAFQALQSLVERYGVISGYPDQTFKGNRALTRYEFAAALNAAQDRLRELLASNTSDLVRKEDWETLQKLQSQFSPELAALRGRVDLLEAKTAILEQQKFSATSVLNGRAQIVVGELFSGNNVITKKPAPHVVTMQENFSLRLNSSFTGKDVLTITGGGGSIISLGQTRAGLLGTYDGRTADNANITRPPNDFTLTGLRYRFLPGPNTQVNIYAQNDGANEIGFSVPINPYFESSFASGANGISRFSRRALVFNYGDNGPGIAVLHKFSKQLQVGVAYSAPNGANPSTNNGLFSGRYLALGQILYNNRKNNFRISAAYVNTYSPPNTTGFSGTNFGPAAGSNLVNSTVAGTGTVGNLYGIQAFYKFNPKFAMNGWVSYASHRYLGRGDGQAMDWAVGASFPDLFSKGSLGGVFVGMAPKMISLSRNVNLGAGFGQADKDLSLHVETFYQYKLSDNIDITPGLIWITAPDSNSSNPGSVFGWVRALYRF
;
A
#
# COMPACT_ATOMS: atom_id res chain seq x y z
N MET A 1 52.94 27.86 -16.99
CA MET A 1 52.13 27.71 -15.75
C MET A 1 50.69 28.24 -15.92
N LEU A 2 50.10 28.20 -17.13
CA LEU A 2 48.83 28.89 -17.45
C LEU A 2 47.66 27.97 -17.86
N SER A 3 47.87 26.65 -18.00
CA SER A 3 46.83 25.70 -18.41
C SER A 3 45.94 25.19 -17.26
N LYS A 4 46.32 25.42 -15.99
CA LYS A 4 45.54 24.97 -14.82
C LYS A 4 44.42 25.92 -14.38
N PHE A 5 44.31 27.12 -14.97
CA PHE A 5 43.31 28.11 -14.56
C PHE A 5 41.95 28.00 -15.31
N TYR A 6 41.93 27.33 -16.47
CA TYR A 6 40.72 27.20 -17.31
C TYR A 6 39.76 26.06 -16.91
N TRP A 7 40.16 25.15 -16.02
CA TRP A 7 39.29 24.05 -15.56
C TRP A 7 38.43 24.41 -14.34
N ASN A 8 38.89 25.32 -13.46
CA ASN A 8 38.13 25.70 -12.26
C ASN A 8 37.01 26.71 -12.55
N SER A 9 37.14 27.55 -13.59
CA SER A 9 36.16 28.58 -13.93
C SER A 9 34.82 28.00 -14.43
N ARG A 10 34.83 26.83 -15.08
CA ARG A 10 33.59 26.15 -15.52
C ARG A 10 32.73 25.63 -14.36
N TRP A 11 33.35 25.10 -13.31
CA TRP A 11 32.62 24.63 -12.11
C TRP A 11 32.03 25.80 -11.30
N ILE A 12 32.72 26.94 -11.26
CA ILE A 12 32.23 28.15 -10.59
C ILE A 12 31.04 28.76 -11.35
N LEU A 13 31.11 28.84 -12.68
CA LEU A 13 29.98 29.28 -13.51
C LEU A 13 28.77 28.34 -13.43
N PHE A 14 29.01 27.03 -13.34
CA PHE A 14 27.95 26.03 -13.12
C PHE A 14 27.26 26.23 -11.74
N LEU A 15 28.04 26.40 -10.67
CA LEU A 15 27.52 26.69 -9.32
C LEU A 15 26.74 28.00 -9.26
N LEU A 16 27.19 29.06 -9.95
CA LEU A 16 26.46 30.32 -10.05
C LEU A 16 25.12 30.14 -10.78
N SER A 17 25.08 29.42 -11.90
CA SER A 17 23.83 29.15 -12.62
C SER A 17 22.81 28.33 -11.81
N MET A 18 23.26 27.42 -10.95
CA MET A 18 22.41 26.69 -10.00
C MET A 18 21.86 27.63 -8.91
N LEU A 19 22.65 28.62 -8.47
CA LEU A 19 22.23 29.60 -7.48
C LEU A 19 21.15 30.54 -8.04
N ASP A 20 21.30 31.01 -9.28
CA ASP A 20 20.30 31.86 -9.95
C ASP A 20 18.95 31.15 -10.10
N VAL A 21 18.95 29.86 -10.45
CA VAL A 21 17.72 29.05 -10.52
C VAL A 21 17.06 28.88 -9.14
N LEU A 22 17.85 28.69 -8.07
CA LEU A 22 17.30 28.70 -6.71
C LEU A 22 16.71 30.08 -6.35
N ILE A 23 17.40 31.17 -6.67
CA ILE A 23 16.95 32.53 -6.34
C ILE A 23 15.61 32.86 -7.04
N ILE A 24 15.43 32.43 -8.30
CA ILE A 24 14.17 32.57 -9.04
C ILE A 24 13.03 31.76 -8.39
N LEU A 25 13.33 30.57 -7.84
CA LEU A 25 12.36 29.72 -7.14
C LEU A 25 11.97 30.22 -5.75
N PHE A 26 12.84 30.97 -5.06
CA PHE A 26 12.61 31.46 -3.69
C PHE A 26 12.13 32.92 -3.58
N LEU A 27 12.37 33.78 -4.58
CA LEU A 27 11.99 35.21 -4.54
C LEU A 27 10.65 35.56 -5.20
N ASN A 28 9.95 34.61 -5.82
CA ASN A 28 8.63 34.82 -6.43
C ASN A 28 7.53 34.06 -5.68
N PRO A 29 6.99 34.62 -4.57
CA PRO A 29 5.79 34.06 -3.95
C PRO A 29 4.58 34.29 -4.87
N ALA A 30 4.21 33.26 -5.62
CA ALA A 30 2.93 33.23 -6.33
C ALA A 30 1.80 33.41 -5.31
N LYS A 31 0.85 34.31 -5.61
CA LYS A 31 -0.22 34.73 -4.69
C LYS A 31 -0.96 33.51 -4.14
N THR A 32 -1.11 33.47 -2.82
CA THR A 32 -1.85 32.44 -2.10
C THR A 32 -3.35 32.45 -2.46
N TRP A 33 -4.00 31.29 -2.34
CA TRP A 33 -5.37 30.98 -2.76
C TRP A 33 -6.50 31.87 -2.17
N ALA A 34 -6.18 32.80 -1.27
CA ALA A 34 -7.17 33.59 -0.50
C ALA A 34 -7.88 34.71 -1.31
N ASP A 35 -7.28 35.22 -2.39
CA ASP A 35 -7.70 36.48 -3.03
C ASP A 35 -8.51 36.32 -4.33
N ILE A 36 -9.13 35.16 -4.58
CA ILE A 36 -10.00 34.96 -5.76
C ILE A 36 -11.46 35.28 -5.39
N PRO A 37 -12.11 36.30 -5.98
CA PRO A 37 -13.49 36.64 -5.65
C PRO A 37 -14.46 35.54 -6.11
N LYS A 38 -15.40 35.17 -5.22
CA LYS A 38 -16.49 34.23 -5.55
C LYS A 38 -17.56 34.93 -6.40
N SER A 39 -17.82 34.43 -7.61
CA SER A 39 -19.00 34.87 -8.39
C SER A 39 -19.67 33.74 -9.18
N SER A 40 -20.98 33.63 -8.96
CA SER A 40 -22.03 33.10 -9.85
C SER A 40 -21.88 31.71 -10.48
N SER A 41 -22.78 30.82 -10.04
CA SER A 41 -23.22 29.63 -10.75
C SER A 41 -23.82 29.92 -12.13
N SER A 42 -23.49 29.12 -13.14
CA SER A 42 -24.28 29.01 -14.37
C SER A 42 -24.37 27.56 -14.84
N THR A 43 -25.58 27.01 -14.82
CA THR A 43 -25.93 25.68 -15.36
C THR A 43 -25.69 25.66 -16.88
N VAL A 44 -24.98 24.65 -17.39
CA VAL A 44 -24.86 24.40 -18.83
C VAL A 44 -25.52 23.07 -19.17
N SER A 45 -26.61 23.15 -19.95
CA SER A 45 -27.31 22.00 -20.50
C SER A 45 -26.58 21.48 -21.74
N SER A 46 -26.38 20.17 -21.84
CA SER A 46 -25.71 19.54 -22.98
C SER A 46 -26.71 19.24 -24.11
N THR A 47 -26.59 19.97 -25.23
CA THR A 47 -27.23 19.60 -26.50
C THR A 47 -26.16 19.10 -27.47
N ILE A 48 -26.19 17.81 -27.81
CA ILE A 48 -25.30 17.23 -28.82
C ILE A 48 -26.08 17.13 -30.14
N SER A 49 -25.62 17.83 -31.16
CA SER A 49 -26.11 17.72 -32.54
C SER A 49 -25.03 17.09 -33.42
N ALA A 50 -25.34 15.95 -34.02
CA ALA A 50 -24.44 15.26 -34.96
C ALA A 50 -24.93 15.45 -36.40
N PRO A 51 -24.04 15.68 -37.39
CA PRO A 51 -24.38 15.60 -38.79
C PRO A 51 -24.25 14.16 -39.33
N ILE A 52 -25.23 13.74 -40.12
CA ILE A 52 -25.28 12.43 -40.79
C ILE A 52 -24.61 12.52 -42.15
N SER A 53 -23.91 11.46 -42.57
CA SER A 53 -23.69 11.16 -43.99
C SER A 53 -24.09 9.70 -44.30
N LYS A 54 -24.77 9.49 -45.43
CA LYS A 54 -25.29 8.19 -45.88
C LYS A 54 -24.54 7.70 -47.11
N LYS A 55 -24.24 6.39 -47.13
CA LYS A 55 -24.21 5.42 -48.27
C LYS A 55 -23.41 4.17 -47.79
N ASP A 56 -23.73 2.92 -48.09
CA ASP A 56 -24.58 2.32 -49.13
C ASP A 56 -25.41 1.11 -48.62
N GLN A 57 -26.22 0.50 -49.50
CA GLN A 57 -27.15 -0.61 -49.22
C GLN A 57 -26.75 -1.92 -49.93
N ALA A 58 -27.00 -3.07 -49.29
CA ALA A 58 -27.56 -4.34 -49.83
C ALA A 58 -27.23 -5.48 -48.82
N ALA A 59 -28.15 -6.12 -48.08
CA ALA A 59 -29.45 -6.77 -48.36
C ALA A 59 -29.35 -8.30 -48.56
N VAL A 60 -29.80 -9.07 -47.55
CA VAL A 60 -30.59 -10.32 -47.69
C VAL A 60 -31.55 -10.43 -46.49
N SER A 61 -32.76 -10.93 -46.73
CA SER A 61 -33.90 -11.08 -45.79
C SER A 61 -34.42 -12.54 -45.79
N HIS A 62 -35.46 -13.00 -45.07
CA HIS A 62 -36.57 -12.39 -44.32
C HIS A 62 -37.17 -13.47 -43.38
N HIS A 63 -37.84 -13.12 -42.26
CA HIS A 63 -39.06 -13.72 -41.63
C HIS A 63 -39.13 -13.22 -40.16
N SER A 64 -40.07 -12.35 -39.73
CA SER A 64 -41.54 -12.49 -39.56
C SER A 64 -41.92 -13.52 -38.48
N GLY A 65 -42.68 -13.20 -37.41
CA GLY A 65 -43.40 -11.95 -37.10
C GLY A 65 -43.91 -11.83 -35.64
N ASN A 66 -44.79 -10.85 -35.38
CA ASN A 66 -45.17 -10.31 -34.06
C ASN A 66 -45.90 -11.26 -33.09
N LYS A 67 -45.63 -11.09 -31.77
CA LYS A 67 -46.69 -10.80 -30.77
C LYS A 67 -46.14 -10.23 -29.44
N LEU A 68 -46.84 -9.22 -28.91
CA LEU A 68 -46.65 -8.64 -27.58
C LEU A 68 -47.25 -9.55 -26.50
N ILE A 69 -46.51 -9.84 -25.42
CA ILE A 69 -47.06 -9.93 -24.05
C ILE A 69 -46.01 -9.37 -23.09
N SER A 70 -46.38 -8.31 -22.37
CA SER A 70 -45.71 -7.87 -21.15
C SER A 70 -46.38 -8.53 -19.94
N GLN A 71 -45.64 -9.30 -19.13
CA GLN A 71 -46.13 -9.75 -17.82
C GLN A 71 -45.05 -9.65 -16.75
N ALA A 72 -45.52 -9.20 -15.58
CA ALA A 72 -44.74 -8.78 -14.43
C ALA A 72 -43.86 -9.88 -13.82
N LEU A 73 -42.70 -9.46 -13.33
CA LEU A 73 -41.98 -10.10 -12.22
C LEU A 73 -41.69 -9.02 -11.18
N SER A 74 -42.45 -9.03 -10.09
CA SER A 74 -42.18 -8.22 -8.90
C SER A 74 -40.96 -8.79 -8.15
N PRO A 75 -40.11 -7.95 -7.54
CA PRO A 75 -39.05 -8.44 -6.67
C PRO A 75 -39.61 -8.96 -5.34
N VAL A 76 -39.03 -10.06 -4.84
CA VAL A 76 -39.32 -10.62 -3.52
C VAL A 76 -38.00 -10.83 -2.77
N GLY A 77 -37.92 -10.37 -1.53
CA GLY A 77 -37.01 -10.90 -0.53
C GLY A 77 -35.65 -10.20 -0.34
N GLU A 78 -35.65 -8.96 0.15
CA GLU A 78 -34.55 -8.50 1.02
C GLU A 78 -34.88 -8.90 2.47
N GLU A 79 -34.24 -9.96 2.98
CA GLU A 79 -34.24 -10.25 4.42
C GLU A 79 -33.26 -9.31 5.14
N SER A 80 -33.80 -8.23 5.72
CA SER A 80 -33.07 -7.41 6.68
C SER A 80 -33.03 -8.12 8.05
N PRO A 81 -31.85 -8.29 8.67
CA PRO A 81 -31.78 -8.81 10.04
C PRO A 81 -32.32 -7.76 11.02
N THR A 82 -33.54 -7.98 11.53
CA THR A 82 -34.15 -7.13 12.54
C THR A 82 -33.48 -7.31 13.91
N SER A 83 -32.37 -6.61 14.14
CA SER A 83 -31.94 -6.29 15.50
C SER A 83 -32.79 -5.12 16.01
N LYS A 84 -33.61 -5.37 17.05
CA LYS A 84 -34.32 -4.30 17.76
C LYS A 84 -33.31 -3.48 18.57
N SER A 85 -32.78 -2.41 17.99
CA SER A 85 -32.23 -1.30 18.80
C SER A 85 -33.41 -0.57 19.43
N ALA A 86 -33.60 -0.77 20.73
CA ALA A 86 -34.43 0.13 21.52
C ALA A 86 -33.69 1.47 21.60
N ASP A 87 -34.34 2.53 21.14
CA ASP A 87 -33.85 3.90 21.21
C ASP A 87 -34.01 4.37 22.66
N PHE A 88 -32.96 4.16 23.48
CA PHE A 88 -32.92 4.60 24.87
C PHE A 88 -32.28 5.97 24.94
N THR A 89 -33.02 6.95 25.47
CA THR A 89 -32.50 8.30 25.61
C THR A 89 -31.59 8.43 26.82
N GLN A 90 -30.74 9.47 26.84
CA GLN A 90 -29.84 9.72 27.96
C GLN A 90 -30.61 10.05 29.27
N GLU A 91 -31.88 10.47 29.18
CA GLU A 91 -32.77 10.64 30.33
C GLU A 91 -33.27 9.29 30.88
N ASP A 92 -33.50 8.28 30.04
CA ASP A 92 -33.93 6.95 30.47
C ASP A 92 -32.85 6.22 31.28
N GLU A 93 -31.56 6.34 30.89
CA GLU A 93 -30.44 5.77 31.66
C GLU A 93 -30.33 6.39 33.05
N ILE A 94 -30.44 7.73 33.16
CA ILE A 94 -30.38 8.46 34.43
C ILE A 94 -31.54 8.03 35.34
N ASN A 95 -32.77 7.98 34.81
CA ASN A 95 -33.94 7.51 35.54
C ASN A 95 -33.79 6.05 35.99
N SER A 96 -33.15 5.18 35.19
CA SER A 96 -32.91 3.79 35.56
C SER A 96 -32.02 3.65 36.80
N VAL A 97 -30.98 4.48 36.93
CA VAL A 97 -30.09 4.48 38.10
C VAL A 97 -30.76 5.17 39.29
N SER A 98 -31.49 6.27 39.09
CA SER A 98 -32.28 6.89 40.15
C SER A 98 -33.31 5.94 40.78
N ASN A 99 -33.91 5.03 39.99
CA ASN A 99 -34.82 4.00 40.49
C ASN A 99 -34.13 2.85 41.25
N LEU A 100 -32.81 2.71 41.14
CA LEU A 100 -32.03 1.71 41.89
C LEU A 100 -31.66 2.18 43.30
N LEU A 101 -31.90 3.45 43.62
CA LEU A 101 -31.40 4.16 44.80
C LEU A 101 -32.59 4.69 45.61
N SER A 102 -32.54 4.59 46.95
CA SER A 102 -33.60 5.14 47.81
C SER A 102 -33.70 6.67 47.62
N GLY A 103 -34.92 7.15 47.39
CA GLY A 103 -35.16 8.27 46.46
C GLY A 103 -35.08 9.69 47.03
N LYS A 104 -35.02 10.66 46.10
CA LYS A 104 -35.17 12.10 46.39
C LYS A 104 -36.37 12.66 45.62
N LYS A 105 -37.42 13.05 46.34
CA LYS A 105 -38.73 13.44 45.79
C LYS A 105 -38.66 14.80 45.08
N SER A 106 -39.21 14.89 43.85
CA SER A 106 -39.40 16.16 43.13
C SER A 106 -40.79 16.75 43.44
N PRO A 107 -40.96 18.08 43.61
CA PRO A 107 -42.21 18.65 44.09
C PRO A 107 -43.18 19.04 42.96
N THR A 108 -44.34 18.39 42.88
CA THR A 108 -45.55 18.95 42.23
C THR A 108 -46.80 18.46 42.98
N SER A 109 -47.78 19.35 43.14
CA SER A 109 -48.92 19.22 44.05
C SER A 109 -50.13 18.48 43.47
N THR A 110 -50.79 17.65 44.28
CA THR A 110 -52.26 17.61 44.59
C THR A 110 -52.50 16.44 45.58
N PRO A 111 -53.36 16.56 46.61
CA PRO A 111 -53.44 15.57 47.68
C PRO A 111 -54.51 14.48 47.46
N THR A 112 -54.13 13.22 47.68
CA THR A 112 -55.03 12.14 48.12
C THR A 112 -54.31 11.28 49.15
N ASP A 113 -55.07 10.80 50.13
CA ASP A 113 -54.62 10.12 51.34
C ASP A 113 -54.42 8.60 51.11
N SER A 114 -53.25 8.07 51.49
CA SER A 114 -53.00 6.65 51.77
C SER A 114 -51.61 6.45 52.38
N THR A 115 -51.56 6.07 53.65
CA THR A 115 -50.33 5.71 54.36
C THR A 115 -49.90 4.29 53.96
N GLU A 116 -48.87 4.15 53.13
CA GLU A 116 -48.15 2.89 52.92
C GLU A 116 -46.67 3.08 53.30
N GLU A 117 -46.13 2.16 54.10
CA GLU A 117 -44.76 2.22 54.60
C GLU A 117 -43.77 1.76 53.52
N GLU A 118 -42.65 2.48 53.34
CA GLU A 118 -41.61 2.11 52.37
C GLU A 118 -40.91 0.80 52.78
N GLN A 119 -41.38 -0.32 52.23
CA GLN A 119 -40.81 -1.64 52.48
C GLN A 119 -39.45 -1.80 51.76
N VAL A 120 -38.37 -1.87 52.53
CA VAL A 120 -37.02 -2.14 52.01
C VAL A 120 -36.92 -3.62 51.60
N ASN A 121 -36.74 -3.88 50.31
CA ASN A 121 -36.56 -5.24 49.79
C ASN A 121 -35.20 -5.81 50.21
N SER A 122 -35.17 -7.01 50.81
CA SER A 122 -33.93 -7.72 51.16
C SER A 122 -33.25 -8.26 49.89
N VAL A 123 -31.92 -8.43 49.92
CA VAL A 123 -31.15 -9.00 48.78
C VAL A 123 -31.59 -10.41 48.41
N SER A 124 -32.21 -11.14 49.35
CA SER A 124 -32.85 -12.44 49.11
C SER A 124 -34.04 -12.39 48.13
N GLN A 125 -34.54 -11.21 47.80
CA GLN A 125 -35.67 -10.99 46.88
C GLN A 125 -35.22 -10.58 45.46
N LEU A 126 -33.91 -10.36 45.23
CA LEU A 126 -33.38 -10.05 43.90
C LEU A 126 -33.22 -11.34 43.09
N SER A 127 -34.01 -11.46 42.02
CA SER A 127 -34.13 -12.70 41.23
C SER A 127 -32.88 -13.09 40.43
N ASP A 128 -31.93 -12.15 40.24
CA ASP A 128 -30.70 -12.32 39.48
C ASP A 128 -29.42 -12.41 40.34
N VAL A 129 -29.53 -12.43 41.67
CA VAL A 129 -28.39 -12.54 42.60
C VAL A 129 -28.57 -13.74 43.53
N LYS A 130 -27.62 -14.68 43.51
CA LYS A 130 -27.67 -15.93 44.29
C LYS A 130 -26.76 -15.88 45.51
N PRO A 131 -27.06 -16.60 46.61
CA PRO A 131 -26.22 -16.65 47.80
C PRO A 131 -24.76 -17.11 47.61
N GLY A 132 -24.44 -17.73 46.47
CA GLY A 132 -23.07 -18.13 46.09
C GLY A 132 -22.33 -17.13 45.21
N ASP A 133 -22.96 -16.03 44.78
CA ASP A 133 -22.33 -15.04 43.91
C ASP A 133 -21.38 -14.13 44.71
N TRP A 134 -20.22 -13.83 44.15
CA TRP A 134 -19.18 -12.99 44.80
C TRP A 134 -19.69 -11.61 45.23
N ALA A 135 -20.70 -11.08 44.53
CA ALA A 135 -21.32 -9.79 44.82
C ALA A 135 -22.38 -9.87 45.92
N PHE A 136 -22.89 -11.06 46.28
CA PHE A 136 -24.03 -11.22 47.20
C PHE A 136 -23.76 -10.54 48.56
N GLN A 137 -22.61 -10.79 49.18
CA GLN A 137 -22.25 -10.19 50.48
C GLN A 137 -22.06 -8.67 50.43
N ALA A 138 -21.56 -8.14 49.30
CA ALA A 138 -21.38 -6.72 49.09
C ALA A 138 -22.74 -6.01 48.90
N LEU A 139 -23.63 -6.62 48.09
CA LEU A 139 -24.99 -6.14 47.91
C LEU A 139 -25.81 -6.23 49.18
N GLN A 140 -25.69 -7.34 49.93
CA GLN A 140 -26.35 -7.51 51.23
C GLN A 140 -25.98 -6.37 52.19
N SER A 141 -24.70 -6.02 52.25
CA SER A 141 -24.24 -4.87 53.03
C SER A 141 -24.82 -3.55 52.53
N LEU A 142 -24.83 -3.30 51.22
CA LEU A 142 -25.30 -2.04 50.63
C LEU A 142 -26.81 -1.81 50.75
N VAL A 143 -27.61 -2.88 50.67
CA VAL A 143 -29.06 -2.86 50.77
C VAL A 143 -29.50 -2.91 52.24
N GLU A 144 -29.09 -3.93 53.00
CA GLU A 144 -29.65 -4.20 54.33
C GLU A 144 -29.00 -3.35 55.44
N ARG A 145 -27.71 -2.99 55.31
CA ARG A 145 -26.98 -2.22 56.33
C ARG A 145 -26.84 -0.73 56.02
N TYR A 146 -26.74 -0.36 54.75
CA TYR A 146 -26.55 1.04 54.33
C TYR A 146 -27.74 1.63 53.55
N GLY A 147 -28.74 0.84 53.16
CA GLY A 147 -29.94 1.33 52.46
C GLY A 147 -29.65 2.16 51.21
N VAL A 148 -28.53 1.89 50.53
CA VAL A 148 -28.06 2.65 49.36
C VAL A 148 -28.79 2.21 48.10
N ILE A 149 -29.11 0.92 48.02
CA ILE A 149 -29.66 0.26 46.83
C ILE A 149 -31.00 -0.36 47.19
N SER A 150 -32.03 -0.17 46.36
CA SER A 150 -33.35 -0.81 46.47
C SER A 150 -33.58 -1.92 45.44
N GLY A 151 -32.72 -1.99 44.41
CA GLY A 151 -32.96 -2.79 43.22
C GLY A 151 -33.89 -2.09 42.22
N TYR A 152 -34.00 -2.63 41.00
CA TYR A 152 -34.96 -2.13 40.01
C TYR A 152 -36.40 -2.55 40.39
N PRO A 153 -37.44 -1.83 39.88
CA PRO A 153 -38.85 -2.21 40.10
C PRO A 153 -39.24 -3.61 39.63
N ASP A 154 -38.43 -4.25 38.79
CA ASP A 154 -38.60 -5.63 38.29
C ASP A 154 -37.91 -6.69 39.18
N GLN A 155 -37.48 -6.34 40.40
CA GLN A 155 -36.82 -7.22 41.36
C GLN A 155 -35.51 -7.83 40.83
N THR A 156 -34.72 -7.02 40.13
CA THR A 156 -33.36 -7.37 39.66
C THR A 156 -32.31 -6.34 40.05
N PHE A 157 -31.03 -6.71 39.97
CA PHE A 157 -29.85 -5.85 40.12
C PHE A 157 -29.18 -5.51 38.79
N LYS A 158 -29.34 -6.36 37.77
CA LYS A 158 -28.79 -6.25 36.39
C LYS A 158 -27.27 -6.20 36.33
N GLY A 159 -26.58 -6.86 37.26
CA GLY A 159 -25.11 -6.85 37.39
C GLY A 159 -24.32 -7.41 36.19
N ASN A 160 -24.99 -8.04 35.21
CA ASN A 160 -24.39 -8.58 33.99
C ASN A 160 -24.30 -7.55 32.83
N ARG A 161 -24.79 -6.32 33.00
CA ARG A 161 -24.63 -5.25 31.99
C ARG A 161 -23.41 -4.37 32.27
N ALA A 162 -22.78 -3.86 31.21
CA ALA A 162 -21.83 -2.76 31.36
C ALA A 162 -22.57 -1.48 31.79
N LEU A 163 -22.01 -0.78 32.77
CA LEU A 163 -22.52 0.47 33.32
C LEU A 163 -21.82 1.65 32.65
N THR A 164 -22.54 2.72 32.29
CA THR A 164 -21.91 3.92 31.72
C THR A 164 -21.16 4.72 32.79
N ARG A 165 -20.23 5.58 32.37
CA ARG A 165 -19.46 6.45 33.28
C ARG A 165 -20.36 7.44 34.04
N TYR A 166 -21.50 7.83 33.44
CA TYR A 166 -22.49 8.70 34.05
C TYR A 166 -23.34 7.96 35.08
N GLU A 167 -23.82 6.76 34.73
CA GLU A 167 -24.54 5.87 35.64
C GLU A 167 -23.71 5.56 36.90
N PHE A 168 -22.42 5.24 36.76
CA PHE A 168 -21.52 5.01 37.90
C PHE A 168 -21.36 6.24 38.79
N ALA A 169 -21.21 7.43 38.21
CA ALA A 169 -21.04 8.67 38.96
C ALA A 169 -22.31 9.05 39.73
N ALA A 170 -23.50 8.85 39.13
CA ALA A 170 -24.78 9.08 39.79
C ALA A 170 -24.98 8.14 40.98
N ALA A 171 -24.75 6.83 40.79
CA ALA A 171 -24.84 5.83 41.85
C ALA A 171 -23.86 6.11 43.01
N LEU A 172 -22.61 6.48 42.70
CA LEU A 172 -21.61 6.81 43.72
C LEU A 172 -21.98 8.08 44.49
N ASN A 173 -22.52 9.12 43.83
CA ASN A 173 -22.93 10.34 44.51
C ASN A 173 -24.10 10.08 45.48
N ALA A 174 -25.13 9.35 45.04
CA ALA A 174 -26.25 8.97 45.89
C ALA A 174 -25.81 8.08 47.08
N ALA A 175 -24.87 7.15 46.86
CA ALA A 175 -24.28 6.36 47.93
C ALA A 175 -23.55 7.23 48.97
N GLN A 176 -22.84 8.28 48.52
CA GLN A 176 -22.21 9.24 49.43
C GLN A 176 -23.23 10.10 50.19
N ASP A 177 -24.31 10.54 49.53
CA ASP A 177 -25.38 11.31 50.18
C ASP A 177 -26.10 10.47 51.24
N ARG A 178 -26.46 9.21 50.93
CA ARG A 178 -27.07 8.29 51.90
C ARG A 178 -26.14 7.94 53.06
N LEU A 179 -24.84 7.77 52.80
CA LEU A 179 -23.85 7.56 53.86
C LEU A 179 -23.74 8.78 54.79
N ARG A 180 -23.76 10.01 54.26
CA ARG A 180 -23.78 11.24 55.06
C ARG A 180 -25.03 11.34 55.93
N GLU A 181 -26.17 10.92 55.41
CA GLU A 181 -27.45 10.91 56.12
C GLU A 181 -27.45 9.89 57.28
N LEU A 182 -26.94 8.67 57.05
CA LEU A 182 -26.76 7.67 58.09
C LEU A 182 -25.75 8.08 59.16
N LEU A 183 -24.66 8.76 58.76
CA LEU A 183 -23.68 9.34 59.69
C LEU A 183 -24.26 10.50 60.51
N ALA A 184 -25.30 11.19 60.01
CA ALA A 184 -26.01 12.22 60.74
C ALA A 184 -27.10 11.66 61.68
N SER A 185 -27.64 10.47 61.40
CA SER A 185 -28.72 9.86 62.20
C SER A 185 -28.25 8.88 63.29
N ASN A 186 -27.07 8.24 63.13
CA ASN A 186 -26.53 7.26 64.08
C ASN A 186 -25.37 7.83 64.93
N THR A 187 -25.64 8.86 65.73
CA THR A 187 -24.70 9.35 66.76
C THR A 187 -24.65 8.43 67.99
N SER A 188 -24.06 7.25 67.83
CA SER A 188 -23.48 6.48 68.94
C SER A 188 -22.39 5.52 68.44
N ASP A 189 -21.15 5.89 68.73
CA ASP A 189 -19.89 5.15 68.56
C ASP A 189 -19.32 4.89 67.14
N LEU A 190 -18.06 5.31 66.99
CA LEU A 190 -17.10 4.98 65.91
C LEU A 190 -17.14 5.76 64.58
N VAL A 191 -17.17 7.10 64.67
CA VAL A 191 -16.27 7.93 63.83
C VAL A 191 -15.37 8.73 64.76
N ARG A 192 -14.09 8.35 64.87
CA ARG A 192 -13.13 9.15 65.64
C ARG A 192 -12.75 10.38 64.82
N LYS A 193 -12.37 11.49 65.49
CA LYS A 193 -11.85 12.68 64.80
C LYS A 193 -10.68 12.34 63.85
N GLU A 194 -9.87 11.37 64.26
CA GLU A 194 -8.77 10.77 63.49
C GLU A 194 -9.22 10.22 62.12
N ASP A 195 -10.38 9.56 62.05
CA ASP A 195 -10.92 8.99 60.81
C ASP A 195 -11.43 10.09 59.87
N TRP A 196 -12.07 11.12 60.42
CA TRP A 196 -12.53 12.29 59.67
C TRP A 196 -11.36 13.09 59.07
N GLU A 197 -10.31 13.34 59.86
CA GLU A 197 -9.08 13.97 59.38
C GLU A 197 -8.38 13.11 58.31
N THR A 198 -8.40 11.79 58.45
CA THR A 198 -7.85 10.86 57.45
C THR A 198 -8.64 10.89 56.15
N LEU A 199 -9.98 10.92 56.21
CA LEU A 199 -10.84 11.06 55.02
C LEU A 199 -10.66 12.41 54.33
N GLN A 200 -10.59 13.52 55.07
CA GLN A 200 -10.27 14.84 54.49
C GLN A 200 -8.89 14.84 53.83
N LYS A 201 -7.89 14.21 54.45
CA LYS A 201 -6.53 14.10 53.90
C LYS A 201 -6.50 13.26 52.63
N LEU A 202 -7.18 12.13 52.58
CA LEU A 202 -7.33 11.31 51.37
C LEU A 202 -8.07 12.07 50.27
N GLN A 203 -9.18 12.75 50.58
CA GLN A 203 -9.90 13.60 49.62
C GLN A 203 -9.01 14.70 49.04
N SER A 204 -8.22 15.37 49.89
CA SER A 204 -7.26 16.40 49.49
C SER A 204 -6.11 15.85 48.64
N GLN A 205 -5.65 14.62 48.90
CA GLN A 205 -4.58 13.96 48.14
C GLN A 205 -5.07 13.38 46.80
N PHE A 206 -6.30 12.87 46.71
CA PHE A 206 -6.85 12.33 45.47
C PHE A 206 -7.47 13.39 44.55
N SER A 207 -7.86 14.56 45.05
CA SER A 207 -8.44 15.62 44.21
C SER A 207 -7.51 16.08 43.06
N PRO A 208 -6.20 16.33 43.28
CA PRO A 208 -5.26 16.64 42.20
C PRO A 208 -5.07 15.49 41.20
N GLU A 209 -5.00 14.25 41.68
CA GLU A 209 -4.84 13.04 40.83
C GLU A 209 -6.07 12.81 39.95
N LEU A 210 -7.29 12.99 40.50
CA LEU A 210 -8.54 12.91 39.74
C LEU A 210 -8.65 14.04 38.71
N ALA A 211 -8.20 15.25 39.04
CA ALA A 211 -8.14 16.36 38.09
C ALA A 211 -7.14 16.08 36.95
N ALA A 212 -5.96 15.52 37.27
CA ALA A 212 -4.96 15.11 36.29
C ALA A 212 -5.46 13.95 35.41
N LEU A 213 -6.16 12.97 35.98
CA LEU A 213 -6.76 11.86 35.24
C LEU A 213 -7.86 12.38 34.31
N ARG A 214 -8.73 13.28 34.78
CA ARG A 214 -9.75 13.94 33.96
C ARG A 214 -9.11 14.70 32.79
N GLY A 215 -8.13 15.56 33.04
CA GLY A 215 -7.42 16.28 31.97
C GLY A 215 -6.73 15.36 30.95
N ARG A 216 -6.23 14.19 31.39
CA ARG A 216 -5.70 13.15 30.48
C ARG A 216 -6.79 12.48 29.65
N VAL A 217 -7.96 12.24 30.23
CA VAL A 217 -9.12 11.67 29.55
C VAL A 217 -9.68 12.68 28.54
N ASP A 218 -9.94 13.93 28.94
CA ASP A 218 -10.45 14.98 28.05
C ASP A 218 -9.52 15.19 26.84
N LEU A 219 -8.19 15.15 27.06
CA LEU A 219 -7.17 15.21 26.00
C LEU A 219 -7.15 13.96 25.10
N LEU A 220 -7.47 12.77 25.63
CA LEU A 220 -7.60 11.55 24.84
C LEU A 220 -8.91 11.52 24.04
N GLU A 221 -10.01 11.99 24.62
CA GLU A 221 -11.31 12.12 23.95
C GLU A 221 -11.21 13.14 22.80
N ALA A 222 -10.60 14.31 23.02
CA ALA A 222 -10.32 15.29 21.96
C ALA A 222 -9.43 14.70 20.84
N LYS A 223 -8.37 13.96 21.19
CA LYS A 223 -7.55 13.25 20.19
C LYS A 223 -8.33 12.18 19.44
N THR A 224 -9.25 11.48 20.11
CA THR A 224 -10.07 10.43 19.50
C THR A 224 -11.05 11.03 18.51
N ALA A 225 -11.77 12.09 18.88
CA ALA A 225 -12.66 12.82 18.00
C ALA A 225 -11.95 13.37 16.74
N ILE A 226 -10.74 13.92 16.90
CA ILE A 226 -9.91 14.36 15.75
C ILE A 226 -9.54 13.16 14.86
N LEU A 227 -9.10 12.04 15.45
CA LEU A 227 -8.73 10.83 14.70
C LEU A 227 -9.92 10.14 14.03
N GLU A 228 -11.13 10.27 14.57
CA GLU A 228 -12.36 9.76 13.96
C GLU A 228 -12.79 10.64 12.79
N GLN A 229 -12.81 11.96 12.95
CA GLN A 229 -13.13 12.91 11.88
C GLN A 229 -12.12 12.90 10.72
N GLN A 230 -10.85 12.57 10.98
CA GLN A 230 -9.79 12.54 9.96
C GLN A 230 -9.60 11.17 9.28
N LYS A 231 -10.30 10.11 9.71
CA LYS A 231 -10.21 8.79 9.08
C LYS A 231 -11.18 8.66 7.92
N PHE A 232 -10.63 8.49 6.71
CA PHE A 232 -11.38 8.09 5.51
C PHE A 232 -12.26 6.84 5.72
N SER A 233 -11.81 5.92 6.56
CA SER A 233 -12.57 4.76 7.05
C SER A 233 -11.88 4.17 8.28
N ALA A 234 -12.63 3.52 9.18
CA ALA A 234 -12.05 2.75 10.28
C ALA A 234 -11.25 1.52 9.80
N THR A 235 -11.59 0.96 8.63
CA THR A 235 -11.03 -0.28 8.08
C THR A 235 -10.20 -0.08 6.82
N SER A 236 -10.25 1.11 6.20
CA SER A 236 -9.62 1.38 4.90
C SER A 236 -8.71 2.61 4.90
N VAL A 237 -7.50 2.45 4.37
CA VAL A 237 -6.49 3.51 4.23
C VAL A 237 -6.19 3.71 2.75
N LEU A 238 -6.52 4.89 2.22
CA LEU A 238 -6.03 5.36 0.92
C LEU A 238 -4.62 5.91 1.10
N ASN A 239 -3.70 5.52 0.21
CA ASN A 239 -2.35 6.06 0.11
C ASN A 239 -2.18 6.59 -1.31
N GLY A 240 -1.63 7.78 -1.45
CA GLY A 240 -1.38 8.46 -2.72
C GLY A 240 0.10 8.69 -2.98
N ARG A 241 0.46 8.70 -4.26
CA ARG A 241 1.81 8.97 -4.75
C ARG A 241 1.72 9.77 -6.04
N ALA A 242 2.32 10.95 -6.08
CA ALA A 242 2.50 11.74 -7.30
C ALA A 242 3.99 11.95 -7.54
N GLN A 243 4.44 11.82 -8.77
CA GLN A 243 5.84 12.06 -9.12
C GLN A 243 5.95 12.89 -10.40
N ILE A 244 6.94 13.77 -10.39
CA ILE A 244 7.32 14.62 -11.52
C ILE A 244 8.78 14.28 -11.83
N VAL A 245 9.08 14.12 -13.11
CA VAL A 245 10.41 13.82 -13.64
C VAL A 245 10.79 14.92 -14.60
N VAL A 246 12.01 15.45 -14.44
CA VAL A 246 12.73 16.14 -15.50
C VAL A 246 13.85 15.22 -15.97
N GLY A 247 13.93 14.94 -17.27
CA GLY A 247 14.89 13.98 -17.82
C GLY A 247 15.37 14.32 -19.23
N GLU A 248 16.61 13.93 -19.52
CA GLU A 248 17.29 14.20 -20.79
C GLU A 248 18.25 13.04 -21.15
N LEU A 249 18.39 12.75 -22.46
CA LEU A 249 19.49 11.97 -23.01
C LEU A 249 20.62 12.93 -23.42
N PHE A 250 21.77 12.90 -22.75
CA PHE A 250 22.92 13.77 -23.07
C PHE A 250 23.78 13.25 -24.23
N SER A 251 23.81 11.94 -24.44
CA SER A 251 24.57 11.26 -25.49
C SER A 251 23.93 9.90 -25.75
N GLY A 252 24.00 9.41 -27.00
CA GLY A 252 23.54 8.07 -27.36
C GLY A 252 22.89 8.01 -28.73
N ASN A 253 22.95 6.84 -29.37
CA ASN A 253 22.27 6.59 -30.64
C ASN A 253 21.11 5.61 -30.44
N ASN A 254 20.13 5.69 -31.33
CA ASN A 254 19.16 4.62 -31.48
C ASN A 254 19.84 3.40 -32.13
N VAL A 255 19.86 2.27 -31.43
CA VAL A 255 20.67 1.10 -31.81
C VAL A 255 20.19 0.40 -33.10
N ILE A 256 18.96 0.68 -33.54
CA ILE A 256 18.38 0.12 -34.77
C ILE A 256 18.69 1.05 -35.95
N THR A 257 18.32 2.32 -35.86
CA THR A 257 18.52 3.28 -36.96
C THR A 257 19.96 3.78 -37.09
N LYS A 258 20.79 3.53 -36.07
CA LYS A 258 22.18 4.01 -35.89
C LYS A 258 22.34 5.53 -35.84
N LYS A 259 21.25 6.30 -35.88
CA LYS A 259 21.26 7.77 -35.79
C LYS A 259 21.35 8.23 -34.32
N PRO A 260 21.93 9.41 -34.05
CA PRO A 260 21.83 10.06 -32.75
C PRO A 260 20.38 10.16 -32.30
N ALA A 261 20.11 9.84 -31.03
CA ALA A 261 18.79 10.00 -30.45
C ALA A 261 18.60 11.44 -29.93
N PRO A 262 17.39 12.03 -30.00
CA PRO A 262 17.17 13.44 -29.63
C PRO A 262 17.63 13.82 -28.22
N HIS A 263 18.40 14.90 -28.13
CA HIS A 263 18.80 15.57 -26.89
C HIS A 263 17.75 16.62 -26.53
N VAL A 264 16.69 16.18 -25.85
CA VAL A 264 15.54 17.02 -25.49
C VAL A 264 15.26 16.87 -24.01
N VAL A 265 15.27 17.99 -23.27
CA VAL A 265 14.79 18.04 -21.89
C VAL A 265 13.28 17.85 -21.89
N THR A 266 12.82 16.89 -21.10
CA THR A 266 11.40 16.55 -20.96
C THR A 266 10.96 16.70 -19.51
N MET A 267 9.73 17.18 -19.30
CA MET A 267 9.06 17.17 -18.01
C MET A 267 7.84 16.26 -18.11
N GLN A 268 7.72 15.31 -17.18
CA GLN A 268 6.82 14.16 -17.28
C GLN A 268 6.30 13.75 -15.90
N GLU A 269 5.16 13.07 -15.82
CA GLU A 269 4.43 12.84 -14.58
C GLU A 269 3.85 11.43 -14.46
N ASN A 270 3.63 10.97 -13.24
CA ASN A 270 2.93 9.71 -12.95
C ASN A 270 2.25 9.85 -11.58
N PHE A 271 1.07 9.26 -11.45
CA PHE A 271 0.33 9.18 -10.20
C PHE A 271 -0.11 7.75 -9.93
N SER A 272 -0.12 7.38 -8.65
CA SER A 272 -0.52 6.06 -8.19
C SER A 272 -1.36 6.21 -6.92
N LEU A 273 -2.48 5.49 -6.84
CA LEU A 273 -3.36 5.41 -5.69
C LEU A 273 -3.43 3.96 -5.21
N ARG A 274 -3.48 3.78 -3.89
CA ARG A 274 -3.56 2.46 -3.25
C ARG A 274 -4.53 2.48 -2.09
N LEU A 275 -5.67 1.83 -2.27
CA LEU A 275 -6.61 1.55 -1.19
C LEU A 275 -6.23 0.23 -0.53
N ASN A 276 -6.00 0.24 0.78
CA ASN A 276 -5.83 -0.96 1.59
C ASN A 276 -6.99 -1.07 2.58
N SER A 277 -7.78 -2.13 2.50
CA SER A 277 -8.91 -2.41 3.40
C SER A 277 -8.67 -3.71 4.18
N SER A 278 -9.09 -3.78 5.44
CA SER A 278 -8.99 -4.99 6.28
C SER A 278 -10.35 -5.34 6.89
N PHE A 279 -10.74 -6.61 6.82
CA PHE A 279 -12.05 -7.07 7.32
C PHE A 279 -11.95 -7.79 8.69
N THR A 280 -10.76 -8.27 9.06
CA THR A 280 -10.48 -9.02 10.30
C THR A 280 -9.31 -8.44 11.11
N GLY A 281 -8.65 -7.39 10.61
CA GLY A 281 -7.43 -6.81 11.19
C GLY A 281 -6.14 -7.60 10.91
N LYS A 282 -6.23 -8.78 10.29
CA LYS A 282 -5.07 -9.63 9.92
C LYS A 282 -4.92 -9.82 8.40
N ASP A 283 -6.00 -9.66 7.67
CA ASP A 283 -6.09 -9.65 6.21
C ASP A 283 -5.92 -8.23 5.65
N VAL A 284 -5.58 -8.12 4.37
CA VAL A 284 -5.65 -6.86 3.61
C VAL A 284 -6.08 -7.14 2.17
N LEU A 285 -7.16 -6.50 1.74
CA LEU A 285 -7.48 -6.24 0.33
C LEU A 285 -6.71 -4.99 -0.13
N THR A 286 -5.84 -5.13 -1.13
CA THR A 286 -5.14 -4.03 -1.78
C THR A 286 -5.73 -3.82 -3.18
N ILE A 287 -6.16 -2.60 -3.46
CA ILE A 287 -6.54 -2.12 -4.80
C ILE A 287 -5.54 -1.03 -5.18
N THR A 288 -4.78 -1.23 -6.25
CA THR A 288 -3.78 -0.29 -6.76
C THR A 288 -4.18 0.16 -8.17
N GLY A 289 -4.21 1.47 -8.40
CA GLY A 289 -4.41 2.04 -9.73
C GLY A 289 -3.50 3.24 -9.98
N GLY A 290 -3.29 3.59 -11.25
CA GLY A 290 -2.41 4.70 -11.61
C GLY A 290 -2.40 5.01 -13.11
N GLY A 291 -1.77 6.12 -13.44
CA GLY A 291 -1.58 6.64 -14.79
C GLY A 291 -0.34 7.55 -14.86
N GLY A 292 0.03 7.99 -16.06
CA GLY A 292 1.14 8.91 -16.24
C GLY A 292 1.54 9.12 -17.70
N SER A 293 2.48 10.03 -17.91
CA SER A 293 3.06 10.40 -19.20
C SER A 293 4.50 9.91 -19.39
N ILE A 294 5.17 9.45 -18.32
CA ILE A 294 6.61 9.08 -18.34
C ILE A 294 6.93 8.06 -19.44
N ILE A 295 7.52 8.54 -20.54
CA ILE A 295 8.03 7.75 -21.65
C ILE A 295 9.24 6.95 -21.17
N SER A 296 9.32 5.69 -21.60
CA SER A 296 10.50 4.88 -21.32
C SER A 296 11.66 5.28 -22.21
N LEU A 297 12.85 5.43 -21.60
CA LEU A 297 14.10 5.63 -22.34
C LEU A 297 14.40 4.47 -23.30
N GLY A 298 13.99 3.25 -22.96
CA GLY A 298 14.24 2.04 -23.75
C GLY A 298 12.96 1.33 -24.22
N GLN A 299 13.00 0.81 -25.45
CA GLN A 299 12.00 -0.10 -26.01
C GLN A 299 12.64 -1.08 -27.01
N THR A 300 12.29 -2.37 -26.95
CA THR A 300 12.76 -3.38 -27.92
C THR A 300 12.52 -2.92 -29.35
N ARG A 301 13.61 -2.75 -30.12
CA ARG A 301 13.62 -2.39 -31.55
C ARG A 301 12.85 -1.09 -31.91
N ALA A 302 12.49 -0.27 -30.92
CA ALA A 302 11.61 0.90 -31.08
C ALA A 302 11.90 1.97 -30.02
N GLY A 303 11.10 3.04 -29.97
CA GLY A 303 11.29 4.14 -29.02
C GLY A 303 12.61 4.88 -29.20
N LEU A 304 13.05 5.61 -28.15
CA LEU A 304 14.21 6.50 -28.21
C LEU A 304 15.51 5.76 -28.54
N LEU A 305 15.86 4.74 -27.75
CA LEU A 305 17.11 4.00 -27.88
C LEU A 305 17.05 2.79 -28.82
N GLY A 306 15.88 2.22 -29.12
CA GLY A 306 15.79 0.98 -29.90
C GLY A 306 16.15 -0.31 -29.14
N THR A 307 16.38 -0.25 -27.82
CA THR A 307 16.67 -1.39 -26.92
C THR A 307 16.10 -1.12 -25.52
N TYR A 308 15.94 -2.14 -24.66
CA TYR A 308 15.46 -1.96 -23.27
C TYR A 308 16.59 -1.66 -22.26
N ASP A 309 17.86 -1.64 -22.70
CA ASP A 309 18.96 -1.06 -21.93
C ASP A 309 18.58 0.36 -21.45
N GLY A 310 18.70 0.61 -20.15
CA GLY A 310 18.38 1.93 -19.55
C GLY A 310 16.89 2.19 -19.30
N ARG A 311 16.00 1.22 -19.59
CA ARG A 311 14.56 1.33 -19.33
C ARG A 311 14.29 1.76 -17.88
N THR A 312 13.67 2.92 -17.73
CA THR A 312 13.22 3.46 -16.43
C THR A 312 12.10 2.62 -15.84
N ALA A 313 12.04 2.59 -14.51
CA ALA A 313 11.12 1.69 -13.82
C ALA A 313 9.69 2.22 -13.70
N ASP A 314 9.51 3.53 -13.72
CA ASP A 314 8.23 4.18 -13.42
C ASP A 314 7.49 4.69 -14.69
N ASN A 315 7.82 4.12 -15.85
CA ASN A 315 7.27 4.50 -17.15
C ASN A 315 5.78 4.16 -17.34
N ALA A 316 5.08 4.97 -18.12
CA ALA A 316 3.71 4.77 -18.59
C ALA A 316 3.59 3.56 -19.52
N ASN A 317 2.37 3.06 -19.71
CA ASN A 317 2.11 1.97 -20.65
C ASN A 317 2.02 2.50 -22.09
N ILE A 318 2.94 2.07 -22.95
CA ILE A 318 3.05 2.52 -24.35
C ILE A 318 1.87 2.08 -25.24
N THR A 319 1.08 1.09 -24.83
CA THR A 319 -0.11 0.65 -25.59
C THR A 319 -1.37 1.45 -25.22
N ARG A 320 -1.25 2.51 -24.41
CA ARG A 320 -2.35 3.34 -23.92
C ARG A 320 -2.02 4.82 -24.13
N PRO A 321 -3.04 5.71 -24.20
CA PRO A 321 -2.81 7.15 -24.17
C PRO A 321 -2.04 7.58 -22.91
N PRO A 322 -1.21 8.64 -22.97
CA PRO A 322 -0.66 9.27 -21.78
C PRO A 322 -1.77 9.65 -20.80
N ASN A 323 -1.50 9.49 -19.50
CA ASN A 323 -2.41 9.80 -18.40
C ASN A 323 -3.72 8.99 -18.35
N ASP A 324 -3.85 7.91 -19.14
CA ASP A 324 -4.90 6.91 -18.95
C ASP A 324 -4.79 6.28 -17.54
N PHE A 325 -5.89 6.31 -16.77
CA PHE A 325 -5.93 5.74 -15.42
C PHE A 325 -6.37 4.29 -15.46
N THR A 326 -5.56 3.42 -14.86
CA THR A 326 -5.73 1.98 -14.97
C THR A 326 -5.71 1.30 -13.61
N LEU A 327 -6.52 0.26 -13.43
CA LEU A 327 -6.36 -0.69 -12.33
C LEU A 327 -5.09 -1.51 -12.60
N THR A 328 -4.04 -1.27 -11.83
CA THR A 328 -2.74 -1.94 -11.99
C THR A 328 -2.63 -3.19 -11.13
N GLY A 329 -3.34 -3.27 -10.00
CA GLY A 329 -3.31 -4.43 -9.11
C GLY A 329 -4.59 -4.59 -8.27
N LEU A 330 -5.02 -5.84 -8.08
CA LEU A 330 -6.10 -6.27 -7.21
C LEU A 330 -5.69 -7.57 -6.50
N ARG A 331 -5.36 -7.45 -5.21
CA ARG A 331 -4.81 -8.52 -4.38
C ARG A 331 -5.54 -8.64 -3.05
N TYR A 332 -5.92 -9.85 -2.66
CA TYR A 332 -6.31 -10.16 -1.29
C TYR A 332 -5.22 -10.95 -0.57
N ARG A 333 -4.81 -10.51 0.61
CA ARG A 333 -3.80 -11.15 1.46
C ARG A 333 -4.42 -11.57 2.79
N PHE A 334 -4.18 -12.80 3.22
CA PHE A 334 -4.61 -13.31 4.52
C PHE A 334 -3.56 -14.24 5.15
N LEU A 335 -3.74 -14.54 6.43
CA LEU A 335 -2.82 -15.35 7.23
C LEU A 335 -3.54 -16.61 7.77
N PRO A 336 -3.45 -17.78 7.11
CA PRO A 336 -3.99 -19.04 7.65
C PRO A 336 -3.37 -19.45 8.99
N GLY A 337 -2.19 -18.92 9.31
CA GLY A 337 -1.52 -19.08 10.60
C GLY A 337 -0.40 -18.04 10.74
N PRO A 338 0.21 -17.89 11.93
CA PRO A 338 1.17 -16.80 12.21
C PRO A 338 2.43 -16.83 11.32
N ASN A 339 2.77 -17.99 10.76
CA ASN A 339 3.95 -18.20 9.92
C ASN A 339 3.64 -18.31 8.42
N THR A 340 2.37 -18.33 8.02
CA THR A 340 1.94 -18.53 6.63
C THR A 340 1.15 -17.32 6.14
N GLN A 341 1.59 -16.71 5.04
CA GLN A 341 0.85 -15.68 4.33
C GLN A 341 0.42 -16.22 2.97
N VAL A 342 -0.85 -16.04 2.63
CA VAL A 342 -1.40 -16.34 1.30
C VAL A 342 -1.84 -15.03 0.66
N ASN A 343 -1.56 -14.90 -0.62
CA ASN A 343 -1.95 -13.78 -1.46
C ASN A 343 -2.66 -14.35 -2.70
N ILE A 344 -3.82 -13.80 -3.06
CA ILE A 344 -4.57 -14.17 -4.27
C ILE A 344 -4.67 -12.91 -5.14
N TYR A 345 -4.43 -13.07 -6.44
CA TYR A 345 -4.51 -12.00 -7.44
C TYR A 345 -5.66 -12.27 -8.40
N ALA A 346 -6.51 -11.27 -8.60
CA ALA A 346 -7.29 -11.16 -9.83
C ALA A 346 -6.45 -10.45 -10.91
N GLN A 347 -5.65 -9.47 -10.50
CA GLN A 347 -4.69 -8.74 -11.31
C GLN A 347 -3.43 -8.52 -10.45
N ASN A 348 -2.31 -9.16 -10.76
CA ASN A 348 -1.03 -8.78 -10.14
C ASN A 348 -0.53 -7.44 -10.74
N ASP A 349 0.35 -6.71 -10.03
CA ASP A 349 0.92 -5.44 -10.50
C ASP A 349 2.29 -5.60 -11.21
N GLY A 350 2.64 -6.84 -11.55
CA GLY A 350 3.94 -7.30 -12.01
C GLY A 350 4.73 -7.96 -10.88
N ALA A 351 6.06 -7.91 -10.99
CA ALA A 351 6.98 -8.50 -10.01
C ALA A 351 7.05 -7.78 -8.64
N ASN A 352 6.31 -6.68 -8.43
CA ASN A 352 6.27 -5.94 -7.17
C ASN A 352 5.40 -6.66 -6.11
N GLU A 353 4.23 -7.17 -6.48
CA GLU A 353 3.18 -7.52 -5.52
C GLU A 353 2.82 -8.99 -5.40
N ILE A 354 3.73 -9.90 -5.79
CA ILE A 354 3.66 -11.34 -5.42
C ILE A 354 3.66 -11.56 -3.88
N GLY A 355 3.68 -10.48 -3.08
CA GLY A 355 3.38 -10.48 -1.65
C GLY A 355 4.55 -10.94 -0.79
N PHE A 356 5.70 -11.15 -1.42
CA PHE A 356 6.97 -11.57 -0.83
C PHE A 356 7.98 -10.42 -0.90
N SER A 357 9.12 -10.56 -0.22
CA SER A 357 10.29 -9.71 -0.48
C SER A 357 10.99 -10.21 -1.76
N VAL A 358 10.47 -9.84 -2.92
CA VAL A 358 10.81 -10.48 -4.21
C VAL A 358 12.30 -10.27 -4.59
N PRO A 359 12.86 -9.05 -4.68
CA PRO A 359 14.32 -8.86 -4.77
C PRO A 359 14.96 -8.60 -3.39
N ILE A 360 16.18 -9.09 -3.16
CA ILE A 360 16.97 -8.69 -1.98
C ILE A 360 17.74 -7.40 -2.29
N ASN A 361 17.00 -6.31 -2.43
CA ASN A 361 17.57 -5.04 -2.85
C ASN A 361 16.92 -3.83 -2.14
N PRO A 362 16.96 -3.75 -0.79
CA PRO A 362 16.10 -2.84 -0.02
C PRO A 362 16.36 -1.33 -0.23
N TYR A 363 17.48 -0.96 -0.86
CA TYR A 363 17.88 0.42 -1.13
C TYR A 363 17.83 0.81 -2.62
N PHE A 364 17.52 -0.12 -3.53
CA PHE A 364 17.20 0.20 -4.93
C PHE A 364 15.79 -0.24 -5.31
N GLU A 365 15.19 -1.23 -4.66
CA GLU A 365 13.80 -1.61 -4.90
C GLU A 365 12.83 -0.52 -4.41
N SER A 366 11.81 -0.26 -5.20
CA SER A 366 10.76 0.72 -4.87
C SER A 366 9.67 0.10 -4.02
N SER A 367 9.09 0.88 -3.11
CA SER A 367 7.83 0.54 -2.44
C SER A 367 6.91 1.75 -2.41
N PHE A 368 5.61 1.53 -2.17
CA PHE A 368 4.66 2.65 -2.04
C PHE A 368 4.99 3.57 -0.84
N ALA A 369 5.63 3.02 0.21
CA ALA A 369 6.01 3.76 1.40
C ALA A 369 7.35 4.50 1.26
N SER A 370 8.38 3.83 0.75
CA SER A 370 9.73 4.42 0.56
C SER A 370 9.85 5.28 -0.69
N GLY A 371 8.91 5.15 -1.63
CA GLY A 371 9.03 5.77 -2.94
C GLY A 371 9.94 4.99 -3.88
N ALA A 372 10.41 5.71 -4.90
CA ALA A 372 11.19 5.17 -6.00
C ALA A 372 12.70 5.27 -5.70
N ASN A 373 13.25 4.20 -5.13
CA ASN A 373 14.68 3.93 -5.16
C ASN A 373 15.05 3.36 -6.54
N GLY A 374 16.29 3.51 -6.99
CA GLY A 374 16.69 3.14 -8.35
C GLY A 374 15.97 3.95 -9.45
N ILE A 375 16.62 4.17 -10.58
CA ILE A 375 16.03 4.90 -11.72
C ILE A 375 15.62 3.92 -12.81
N SER A 376 16.54 3.05 -13.22
CA SER A 376 16.29 1.97 -14.17
C SER A 376 15.55 0.79 -13.53
N ARG A 377 14.90 -0.04 -14.35
CA ARG A 377 14.38 -1.36 -13.92
C ARG A 377 15.51 -2.31 -13.52
N PHE A 378 16.66 -2.18 -14.18
CA PHE A 378 17.80 -3.06 -13.95
C PHE A 378 18.43 -2.84 -12.57
N SER A 379 18.59 -1.60 -12.10
CA SER A 379 19.12 -1.34 -10.75
C SER A 379 18.21 -1.84 -9.62
N ARG A 380 16.90 -1.98 -9.91
CA ARG A 380 15.91 -2.56 -9.01
C ARG A 380 16.00 -4.10 -8.94
N ARG A 381 16.01 -4.77 -10.10
CA ARG A 381 15.76 -6.24 -10.18
C ARG A 381 16.67 -6.99 -11.15
N ALA A 382 17.04 -8.19 -10.70
CA ALA A 382 17.66 -9.23 -11.49
C ALA A 382 16.71 -9.84 -12.54
N LEU A 383 17.27 -10.42 -13.61
CA LEU A 383 16.55 -11.10 -14.70
C LEU A 383 15.48 -12.08 -14.21
N VAL A 384 15.78 -12.90 -13.20
CA VAL A 384 14.83 -13.89 -12.64
C VAL A 384 13.57 -13.25 -12.02
N PHE A 385 13.58 -11.93 -11.77
CA PHE A 385 12.44 -11.15 -11.26
C PHE A 385 11.92 -10.10 -12.25
N ASN A 386 12.37 -10.09 -13.50
CA ASN A 386 11.95 -9.10 -14.52
C ASN A 386 10.82 -9.61 -15.45
N TYR A 387 10.13 -10.68 -15.05
CA TYR A 387 8.85 -11.04 -15.65
C TYR A 387 7.86 -9.86 -15.50
N GLY A 388 7.24 -9.46 -16.61
CA GLY A 388 6.48 -8.21 -16.68
C GLY A 388 5.20 -8.33 -17.49
N ASP A 389 4.54 -9.47 -17.38
CA ASP A 389 3.14 -9.61 -17.76
C ASP A 389 2.30 -9.84 -16.49
N ASN A 390 1.18 -9.13 -16.42
CA ASN A 390 0.31 -9.11 -15.25
C ASN A 390 -0.90 -10.02 -15.49
N GLY A 391 -1.42 -10.64 -14.43
CA GLY A 391 -2.65 -11.44 -14.49
C GLY A 391 -3.01 -12.07 -13.14
N PRO A 392 -4.05 -12.92 -13.11
CA PRO A 392 -4.44 -13.65 -11.91
C PRO A 392 -3.38 -14.65 -11.43
N GLY A 393 -3.53 -15.10 -10.18
CA GLY A 393 -2.61 -16.07 -9.59
C GLY A 393 -2.74 -16.22 -8.07
N ILE A 394 -1.79 -16.95 -7.49
CA ILE A 394 -1.68 -17.19 -6.04
C ILE A 394 -0.21 -17.17 -5.61
N ALA A 395 0.07 -16.75 -4.39
CA ALA A 395 1.39 -16.81 -3.79
C ALA A 395 1.34 -17.13 -2.29
N VAL A 396 2.09 -18.15 -1.86
CA VAL A 396 2.20 -18.60 -0.48
C VAL A 396 3.61 -18.36 0.06
N LEU A 397 3.72 -17.65 1.19
CA LEU A 397 4.96 -17.41 1.92
C LEU A 397 4.90 -18.17 3.25
N HIS A 398 5.89 -19.02 3.53
CA HIS A 398 6.00 -19.72 4.80
C HIS A 398 7.32 -19.41 5.51
N LYS A 399 7.23 -19.07 6.80
CA LYS A 399 8.37 -18.81 7.70
C LYS A 399 8.63 -20.05 8.56
N PHE A 400 9.58 -20.88 8.13
CA PHE A 400 10.03 -22.04 8.92
C PHE A 400 10.79 -21.62 10.19
N SER A 401 11.42 -20.44 10.18
CA SER A 401 12.04 -19.82 11.36
C SER A 401 12.15 -18.31 11.19
N LYS A 402 12.78 -17.61 12.15
CA LYS A 402 13.15 -16.19 11.99
C LYS A 402 14.20 -15.97 10.90
N GLN A 403 14.95 -17.03 10.55
CA GLN A 403 16.03 -16.99 9.56
C GLN A 403 15.57 -17.48 8.19
N LEU A 404 14.84 -18.60 8.14
CA LEU A 404 14.48 -19.30 6.91
C LEU A 404 13.03 -19.05 6.50
N GLN A 405 12.86 -18.60 5.26
CA GLN A 405 11.58 -18.38 4.62
C GLN A 405 11.57 -19.00 3.21
N VAL A 406 10.43 -19.56 2.82
CA VAL A 406 10.19 -20.08 1.47
C VAL A 406 8.94 -19.43 0.90
N GLY A 407 9.03 -18.95 -0.34
CA GLY A 407 7.91 -18.42 -1.11
C GLY A 407 7.68 -19.26 -2.37
N VAL A 408 6.41 -19.55 -2.67
CA VAL A 408 6.00 -20.18 -3.94
C VAL A 408 4.87 -19.38 -4.56
N ALA A 409 4.93 -19.15 -5.87
CA ALA A 409 3.89 -18.40 -6.58
C ALA A 409 3.58 -19.01 -7.94
N TYR A 410 2.33 -18.83 -8.36
CA TYR A 410 1.85 -19.14 -9.69
C TYR A 410 1.08 -17.93 -10.22
N SER A 411 1.36 -17.50 -11.45
CA SER A 411 0.54 -16.51 -12.14
C SER A 411 0.35 -16.87 -13.60
N ALA A 412 -0.85 -16.58 -14.11
CA ALA A 412 -1.23 -16.78 -15.50
C ALA A 412 -1.56 -15.40 -16.12
N PRO A 413 -0.60 -14.75 -16.82
CA PRO A 413 -0.80 -13.44 -17.43
C PRO A 413 -2.07 -13.32 -18.28
N ASN A 414 -2.36 -14.34 -19.08
CA ASN A 414 -3.54 -14.37 -19.94
C ASN A 414 -4.73 -15.10 -19.28
N GLY A 415 -4.72 -15.21 -17.94
CA GLY A 415 -5.63 -16.06 -17.17
C GLY A 415 -7.10 -15.64 -17.21
N ALA A 416 -7.39 -14.37 -17.49
CA ALA A 416 -8.74 -13.85 -17.66
C ALA A 416 -9.30 -14.00 -19.10
N ASN A 417 -8.48 -14.41 -20.07
CA ASN A 417 -8.90 -14.58 -21.46
C ASN A 417 -9.34 -16.04 -21.71
N PRO A 418 -10.61 -16.29 -22.10
CA PRO A 418 -11.16 -17.64 -22.28
C PRO A 418 -10.83 -18.28 -23.65
N SER A 419 -10.18 -17.57 -24.57
CA SER A 419 -9.82 -18.12 -25.89
C SER A 419 -8.75 -19.22 -25.81
N THR A 420 -8.68 -20.06 -26.84
CA THR A 420 -7.70 -21.16 -26.96
C THR A 420 -6.27 -20.66 -26.68
N ASN A 421 -5.47 -21.49 -26.00
CA ASN A 421 -4.12 -21.16 -25.54
C ASN A 421 -4.04 -19.99 -24.53
N ASN A 422 -5.14 -19.63 -23.87
CA ASN A 422 -5.17 -18.70 -22.74
C ASN A 422 -5.83 -19.36 -21.52
N GLY A 423 -6.28 -18.57 -20.54
CA GLY A 423 -6.85 -19.07 -19.29
C GLY A 423 -5.79 -19.49 -18.26
N LEU A 424 -6.26 -19.92 -17.08
CA LEU A 424 -5.41 -20.09 -15.90
C LEU A 424 -4.34 -21.18 -16.02
N PHE A 425 -4.59 -22.27 -16.77
CA PHE A 425 -3.71 -23.46 -16.80
C PHE A 425 -3.32 -23.93 -18.20
N SER A 426 -4.09 -23.55 -19.22
CA SER A 426 -3.81 -23.79 -20.64
C SER A 426 -3.05 -22.64 -21.32
N GLY A 427 -2.91 -21.51 -20.63
CA GLY A 427 -2.32 -20.30 -21.16
C GLY A 427 -0.84 -20.12 -20.84
N ARG A 428 -0.37 -18.87 -21.01
CA ARG A 428 0.93 -18.44 -20.50
C ARG A 428 0.94 -18.56 -18.98
N TYR A 429 2.01 -19.10 -18.40
CA TYR A 429 2.18 -19.16 -16.95
C TYR A 429 3.61 -18.86 -16.50
N LEU A 430 3.70 -18.47 -15.23
CA LEU A 430 4.93 -18.35 -14.46
C LEU A 430 4.76 -19.08 -13.12
N ALA A 431 5.67 -19.99 -12.81
CA ALA A 431 5.77 -20.69 -11.54
C ALA A 431 7.11 -20.34 -10.88
N LEU A 432 7.07 -19.68 -9.72
CA LEU A 432 8.22 -19.21 -8.97
C LEU A 432 8.38 -19.98 -7.66
N GLY A 433 9.62 -20.38 -7.35
CA GLY A 433 10.04 -20.84 -6.04
C GLY A 433 11.22 -20.01 -5.54
N GLN A 434 11.17 -19.55 -4.30
CA GLN A 434 12.23 -18.74 -3.68
C GLN A 434 12.52 -19.23 -2.28
N ILE A 435 13.81 -19.37 -1.95
CA ILE A 435 14.30 -19.57 -0.58
C ILE A 435 15.01 -18.29 -0.16
N LEU A 436 14.75 -17.81 1.05
CA LEU A 436 15.38 -16.65 1.67
C LEU A 436 15.96 -17.05 3.04
N TYR A 437 17.24 -16.75 3.24
CA TYR A 437 17.92 -16.83 4.54
C TYR A 437 18.29 -15.43 5.03
N ASN A 438 17.93 -15.12 6.27
CA ASN A 438 18.39 -13.96 7.03
C ASN A 438 19.28 -14.44 8.18
N ASN A 439 20.41 -13.78 8.42
CA ASN A 439 21.23 -14.10 9.60
C ASN A 439 20.56 -13.59 10.90
N ARG A 440 20.96 -14.14 12.06
CA ARG A 440 20.39 -13.77 13.38
C ARG A 440 20.49 -12.27 13.71
N LYS A 441 21.43 -11.54 13.12
CA LYS A 441 21.64 -10.09 13.30
C LYS A 441 20.80 -9.22 12.33
N ASN A 442 20.04 -9.83 11.41
CA ASN A 442 19.29 -9.16 10.34
C ASN A 442 20.13 -8.16 9.50
N ASN A 443 21.44 -8.38 9.40
CA ASN A 443 22.36 -7.56 8.61
C ASN A 443 22.91 -8.28 7.38
N PHE A 444 22.68 -9.59 7.24
CA PHE A 444 22.94 -10.35 6.02
C PHE A 444 21.69 -11.08 5.56
N ARG A 445 21.46 -11.06 4.24
CA ARG A 445 20.40 -11.81 3.55
C ARG A 445 20.96 -12.47 2.31
N ILE A 446 20.53 -13.70 2.02
CA ILE A 446 20.81 -14.40 0.76
C ILE A 446 19.55 -15.13 0.29
N SER A 447 19.31 -15.15 -1.01
CA SER A 447 18.21 -15.88 -1.62
C SER A 447 18.67 -16.58 -2.89
N ALA A 448 18.14 -17.79 -3.09
CA ALA A 448 18.09 -18.44 -4.38
C ALA A 448 16.64 -18.44 -4.86
N ALA A 449 16.43 -18.16 -6.14
CA ALA A 449 15.14 -18.22 -6.81
C ALA A 449 15.23 -19.05 -8.09
N TYR A 450 14.15 -19.78 -8.36
CA TYR A 450 13.91 -20.52 -9.59
C TYR A 450 12.55 -20.10 -10.14
N VAL A 451 12.49 -19.86 -11.44
CA VAL A 451 11.26 -19.53 -12.15
C VAL A 451 11.15 -20.38 -13.40
N ASN A 452 10.07 -21.15 -13.49
CA ASN A 452 9.68 -21.84 -14.70
C ASN A 452 8.59 -21.02 -15.41
N THR A 453 8.72 -20.86 -16.73
CA THR A 453 7.78 -20.12 -17.56
C THR A 453 7.37 -20.92 -18.77
N TYR A 454 6.12 -20.79 -19.20
CA TYR A 454 5.63 -21.32 -20.46
C TYR A 454 4.80 -20.28 -21.19
N SER A 455 4.97 -20.17 -22.51
CA SER A 455 4.02 -19.49 -23.39
C SER A 455 3.67 -20.40 -24.57
N PRO A 456 2.39 -20.70 -24.82
CA PRO A 456 1.97 -21.42 -26.01
C PRO A 456 2.25 -20.65 -27.32
N PRO A 457 2.28 -21.34 -28.48
CA PRO A 457 2.36 -20.70 -29.79
C PRO A 457 1.32 -19.59 -29.99
N ASN A 458 1.72 -18.50 -30.64
CA ASN A 458 0.90 -17.32 -30.94
C ASN A 458 0.29 -16.58 -29.73
N THR A 459 0.66 -16.93 -28.49
CA THR A 459 0.22 -16.17 -27.32
C THR A 459 1.03 -14.89 -27.16
N THR A 460 0.38 -13.74 -27.31
CA THR A 460 0.93 -12.45 -26.93
C THR A 460 0.59 -12.15 -25.47
N GLY A 461 1.48 -11.43 -24.78
CA GLY A 461 1.13 -10.68 -23.57
C GLY A 461 1.70 -9.26 -23.67
N PHE A 462 1.50 -8.46 -22.63
CA PHE A 462 1.82 -7.02 -22.62
C PHE A 462 3.28 -6.68 -22.99
N SER A 463 4.23 -7.59 -22.72
CA SER A 463 5.65 -7.41 -23.02
C SER A 463 6.15 -8.13 -24.28
N GLY A 464 5.34 -9.02 -24.90
CA GLY A 464 5.68 -9.75 -26.12
C GLY A 464 6.75 -10.84 -25.99
N THR A 465 7.25 -11.15 -24.79
CA THR A 465 8.34 -12.12 -24.56
C THR A 465 8.08 -13.07 -23.39
N ASN A 466 8.86 -14.15 -23.31
CA ASN A 466 8.85 -15.08 -22.16
C ASN A 466 9.63 -14.55 -20.95
N PHE A 467 10.40 -13.48 -21.12
CA PHE A 467 11.31 -12.93 -20.13
C PHE A 467 10.65 -11.82 -19.30
N GLY A 468 9.47 -11.36 -19.71
CA GLY A 468 9.05 -9.99 -19.44
C GLY A 468 9.87 -8.97 -20.25
N PRO A 469 9.65 -7.67 -20.06
CA PRO A 469 10.50 -6.62 -20.61
C PRO A 469 11.77 -6.55 -19.75
N ALA A 470 12.69 -7.49 -19.97
CA ALA A 470 14.00 -7.50 -19.36
C ALA A 470 14.72 -6.19 -19.72
N ALA A 471 15.27 -5.48 -18.74
CA ALA A 471 15.91 -4.19 -18.92
C ALA A 471 17.33 -4.33 -19.51
N GLY A 472 17.41 -4.94 -20.70
CA GLY A 472 18.61 -5.42 -21.38
C GLY A 472 18.45 -5.48 -22.90
N SER A 473 19.19 -6.39 -23.54
CA SER A 473 19.33 -6.46 -25.00
C SER A 473 18.04 -6.80 -25.75
N ASN A 474 18.00 -6.41 -27.03
CA ASN A 474 16.94 -6.76 -27.97
C ASN A 474 16.78 -8.28 -28.15
N LEU A 475 17.86 -9.06 -28.09
CA LEU A 475 17.80 -10.51 -28.28
C LEU A 475 17.11 -11.22 -27.12
N VAL A 476 17.45 -10.88 -25.88
CA VAL A 476 16.73 -11.37 -24.69
C VAL A 476 15.26 -10.93 -24.73
N ASN A 477 14.97 -9.79 -25.36
CA ASN A 477 13.62 -9.28 -25.49
C ASN A 477 12.94 -9.59 -26.83
N SER A 478 13.35 -10.66 -27.53
CA SER A 478 12.75 -11.10 -28.79
C SER A 478 12.16 -12.52 -28.67
N THR A 479 11.21 -12.85 -29.55
CA THR A 479 10.58 -14.17 -29.65
C THR A 479 10.61 -14.67 -31.09
N VAL A 480 10.35 -15.97 -31.28
CA VAL A 480 10.16 -16.55 -32.62
C VAL A 480 8.65 -16.59 -32.90
N ALA A 481 8.23 -15.96 -34.00
CA ALA A 481 6.83 -15.97 -34.42
C ALA A 481 6.28 -17.39 -34.57
N GLY A 482 5.01 -17.61 -34.21
CA GLY A 482 4.36 -18.92 -34.30
C GLY A 482 4.91 -20.00 -33.38
N THR A 483 5.86 -19.69 -32.48
CA THR A 483 6.61 -20.70 -31.73
C THR A 483 6.35 -20.57 -30.23
N GLY A 484 5.85 -21.65 -29.61
CA GLY A 484 5.73 -21.72 -28.15
C GLY A 484 7.11 -21.82 -27.49
N THR A 485 7.23 -21.41 -26.24
CA THR A 485 8.52 -21.38 -25.53
C THR A 485 8.38 -21.86 -24.09
N VAL A 486 9.37 -22.62 -23.62
CA VAL A 486 9.59 -22.94 -22.20
C VAL A 486 10.85 -22.20 -21.73
N GLY A 487 10.84 -21.68 -20.50
CA GLY A 487 11.96 -20.98 -19.89
C GLY A 487 12.22 -21.47 -18.46
N ASN A 488 13.49 -21.56 -18.09
CA ASN A 488 13.96 -21.88 -16.75
C ASN A 488 14.97 -20.81 -16.33
N LEU A 489 14.60 -19.98 -15.36
CA LEU A 489 15.41 -18.90 -14.85
C LEU A 489 15.87 -19.23 -13.43
N TYR A 490 17.12 -18.94 -13.14
CA TYR A 490 17.78 -19.17 -11.87
C TYR A 490 18.45 -17.87 -11.45
N GLY A 491 18.36 -17.49 -10.18
CA GLY A 491 19.13 -16.35 -9.69
C GLY A 491 19.49 -16.45 -8.21
N ILE A 492 20.67 -15.95 -7.89
CA ILE A 492 21.16 -15.81 -6.52
C ILE A 492 21.32 -14.32 -6.25
N GLN A 493 20.79 -13.87 -5.11
CA GLN A 493 20.91 -12.50 -4.62
C GLN A 493 21.48 -12.48 -3.21
N ALA A 494 22.27 -11.46 -2.89
CA ALA A 494 22.77 -11.22 -1.54
C ALA A 494 22.67 -9.73 -1.16
N PHE A 495 22.49 -9.46 0.13
CA PHE A 495 22.56 -8.13 0.72
C PHE A 495 23.31 -8.19 2.05
N TYR A 496 24.22 -7.25 2.27
CA TYR A 496 24.96 -7.09 3.51
C TYR A 496 24.98 -5.62 3.96
N LYS A 497 24.47 -5.37 5.17
CA LYS A 497 24.57 -4.09 5.86
C LYS A 497 25.80 -4.12 6.77
N PHE A 498 26.87 -3.46 6.35
CA PHE A 498 28.13 -3.37 7.09
C PHE A 498 27.97 -2.52 8.35
N ASN A 499 27.31 -1.37 8.22
CA ASN A 499 26.99 -0.46 9.31
C ASN A 499 25.72 0.34 8.94
N PRO A 500 25.16 1.19 9.83
CA PRO A 500 23.93 1.94 9.52
C PRO A 500 23.99 2.85 8.28
N LYS A 501 25.20 3.31 7.89
CA LYS A 501 25.45 4.25 6.78
C LYS A 501 26.04 3.59 5.52
N PHE A 502 26.27 2.28 5.53
CA PHE A 502 26.82 1.56 4.37
C PHE A 502 26.30 0.13 4.26
N ALA A 503 25.77 -0.19 3.09
CA ALA A 503 25.34 -1.51 2.71
C ALA A 503 25.67 -1.80 1.24
N MET A 504 25.73 -3.08 0.89
CA MET A 504 25.85 -3.53 -0.49
C MET A 504 24.83 -4.63 -0.78
N ASN A 505 24.43 -4.73 -2.04
CA ASN A 505 23.67 -5.83 -2.60
C ASN A 505 24.30 -6.30 -3.91
N GLY A 506 23.91 -7.47 -4.39
CA GLY A 506 24.30 -7.94 -5.70
C GLY A 506 23.60 -9.23 -6.09
N TRP A 507 23.70 -9.57 -7.37
CA TRP A 507 23.09 -10.78 -7.92
C TRP A 507 23.82 -11.31 -9.15
N VAL A 508 23.52 -12.56 -9.46
CA VAL A 508 23.75 -13.20 -10.75
C VAL A 508 22.49 -13.98 -11.10
N SER A 509 21.99 -13.86 -12.34
CA SER A 509 20.98 -14.78 -12.87
C SER A 509 21.43 -15.43 -14.17
N TYR A 510 20.88 -16.61 -14.41
CA TYR A 510 21.03 -17.38 -15.64
C TYR A 510 19.66 -17.87 -16.09
N ALA A 511 19.42 -17.87 -17.39
CA ALA A 511 18.14 -18.22 -17.99
C ALA A 511 18.34 -19.13 -19.20
N SER A 512 17.64 -20.27 -19.23
CA SER A 512 17.69 -21.26 -20.30
C SER A 512 16.32 -21.42 -20.94
N HIS A 513 16.24 -21.18 -22.25
CA HIS A 513 14.99 -21.12 -23.00
C HIS A 513 14.98 -22.15 -24.12
N ARG A 514 13.83 -22.77 -24.32
CA ARG A 514 13.55 -23.69 -25.42
C ARG A 514 12.43 -23.15 -26.29
N TYR A 515 12.78 -22.68 -27.47
CA TYR A 515 11.84 -22.34 -28.53
C TYR A 515 11.39 -23.64 -29.18
N LEU A 516 10.14 -24.05 -28.94
CA LEU A 516 9.64 -25.39 -29.25
C LEU A 516 9.77 -25.70 -30.75
N GLY A 517 10.45 -26.80 -31.08
CA GLY A 517 10.73 -27.20 -32.47
C GLY A 517 11.74 -26.30 -33.22
N ARG A 518 12.39 -25.34 -32.56
CA ARG A 518 13.41 -24.44 -33.17
C ARG A 518 14.79 -24.58 -32.53
N GLY A 519 14.86 -24.77 -31.21
CA GLY A 519 16.10 -24.95 -30.47
C GLY A 519 16.15 -24.10 -29.19
N ASP A 520 17.34 -24.03 -28.59
CA ASP A 520 17.54 -23.41 -27.29
C ASP A 520 18.31 -22.08 -27.36
N GLY A 521 18.13 -21.21 -26.36
CA GLY A 521 18.86 -19.96 -26.17
C GLY A 521 19.12 -19.70 -24.68
N GLN A 522 20.22 -19.02 -24.37
CA GLN A 522 20.69 -18.81 -23.00
C GLN A 522 21.01 -17.34 -22.74
N ALA A 523 20.57 -16.82 -21.60
CA ALA A 523 20.81 -15.44 -21.17
C ALA A 523 21.35 -15.37 -19.74
N MET A 524 22.01 -14.26 -19.40
CA MET A 524 22.47 -13.98 -18.05
C MET A 524 22.47 -12.49 -17.75
N ASP A 525 22.43 -12.16 -16.46
CA ASP A 525 22.69 -10.83 -15.92
C ASP A 525 23.50 -10.94 -14.61
N TRP A 526 24.18 -9.86 -14.24
CA TRP A 526 24.79 -9.73 -12.92
C TRP A 526 24.89 -8.25 -12.53
N ALA A 527 24.86 -7.96 -11.24
CA ALA A 527 25.11 -6.60 -10.76
C ALA A 527 25.59 -6.54 -9.31
N VAL A 528 26.16 -5.40 -8.95
CA VAL A 528 26.50 -5.00 -7.58
C VAL A 528 26.01 -3.57 -7.34
N GLY A 529 25.31 -3.37 -6.23
CA GLY A 529 24.88 -2.07 -5.71
C GLY A 529 25.59 -1.73 -4.41
N ALA A 530 25.97 -0.46 -4.25
CA ALA A 530 26.44 0.14 -3.02
C ALA A 530 25.44 1.24 -2.59
N SER A 531 25.08 1.25 -1.32
CA SER A 531 24.06 2.14 -0.76
C SER A 531 24.57 2.85 0.48
N PHE A 532 24.24 4.13 0.57
CA PHE A 532 24.69 5.06 1.60
C PHE A 532 23.48 5.73 2.27
N PRO A 533 22.82 5.08 3.25
CA PRO A 533 21.78 5.70 4.05
C PRO A 533 22.33 6.85 4.91
N ASP A 534 21.51 7.88 5.13
CA ASP A 534 21.88 9.12 5.82
C ASP A 534 23.10 9.83 5.21
N LEU A 535 23.29 9.71 3.88
CA LEU A 535 24.37 10.41 3.16
C LEU A 535 24.06 11.92 3.09
N PHE A 536 24.99 12.73 3.61
CA PHE A 536 24.92 14.19 3.79
C PHE A 536 23.78 14.74 4.67
N SER A 537 22.59 14.12 4.67
CA SER A 537 21.46 14.49 5.53
C SER A 537 20.65 13.28 5.98
N LYS A 538 19.98 13.42 7.13
CA LYS A 538 19.20 12.34 7.77
C LYS A 538 17.98 11.97 6.93
N GLY A 539 17.77 10.67 6.69
CA GLY A 539 16.68 10.13 5.87
C GLY A 539 16.96 10.13 4.37
N SER A 540 18.04 10.75 3.91
CA SER A 540 18.47 10.73 2.50
C SER A 540 19.26 9.46 2.15
N LEU A 541 19.33 9.12 0.87
CA LEU A 541 19.95 7.89 0.38
C LEU A 541 20.81 8.13 -0.86
N GLY A 542 22.10 7.83 -0.78
CA GLY A 542 22.98 7.72 -1.95
C GLY A 542 23.02 6.29 -2.50
N GLY A 543 23.05 6.14 -3.82
CA GLY A 543 23.20 4.86 -4.51
C GLY A 543 24.23 4.91 -5.63
N VAL A 544 25.03 3.85 -5.76
CA VAL A 544 25.89 3.58 -6.92
C VAL A 544 25.71 2.12 -7.31
N PHE A 545 25.48 1.85 -8.59
CA PHE A 545 25.15 0.53 -9.11
C PHE A 545 25.89 0.27 -10.41
N VAL A 546 26.46 -0.93 -10.54
CA VAL A 546 27.15 -1.39 -11.75
C VAL A 546 26.76 -2.83 -12.03
N GLY A 547 26.41 -3.13 -13.28
CA GLY A 547 26.12 -4.49 -13.70
C GLY A 547 26.08 -4.67 -15.21
N MET A 548 25.99 -5.93 -15.64
CA MET A 548 25.67 -6.30 -17.01
C MET A 548 24.19 -6.61 -17.09
N ALA A 549 23.46 -5.78 -17.84
CA ALA A 549 22.05 -5.99 -18.13
C ALA A 549 21.83 -7.33 -18.88
N PRO A 550 20.60 -7.90 -18.85
CA PRO A 550 20.32 -9.18 -19.48
C PRO A 550 20.76 -9.25 -20.94
N LYS A 551 21.71 -10.13 -21.25
CA LYS A 551 22.18 -10.40 -22.62
C LYS A 551 22.10 -11.89 -22.98
N MET A 552 21.90 -12.18 -24.26
CA MET A 552 21.92 -13.51 -24.85
C MET A 552 23.36 -13.95 -25.03
N ILE A 553 23.78 -15.01 -24.34
CA ILE A 553 25.15 -15.55 -24.41
C ILE A 553 25.28 -16.74 -25.35
N SER A 554 24.18 -17.41 -25.70
CA SER A 554 24.17 -18.53 -26.64
C SER A 554 22.81 -18.63 -27.32
N LEU A 555 22.80 -18.97 -28.61
CA LEU A 555 21.60 -19.19 -29.39
C LEU A 555 21.81 -20.33 -30.39
N SER A 556 20.87 -21.27 -30.45
CA SER A 556 20.91 -22.38 -31.40
C SER A 556 20.86 -21.90 -32.84
N ARG A 557 21.64 -22.55 -33.73
CA ARG A 557 21.78 -22.16 -35.15
C ARG A 557 20.45 -22.03 -35.91
N ASN A 558 19.43 -22.79 -35.53
CA ASN A 558 18.12 -22.78 -36.18
C ASN A 558 17.14 -21.72 -35.62
N VAL A 559 17.55 -20.94 -34.61
CA VAL A 559 16.75 -19.87 -34.01
C VAL A 559 17.22 -18.52 -34.56
N ASN A 560 16.28 -17.69 -34.99
CA ASN A 560 16.54 -16.31 -35.40
C ASN A 560 15.65 -15.37 -34.57
N LEU A 561 16.28 -14.58 -33.71
CA LEU A 561 15.61 -13.59 -32.85
C LEU A 561 15.64 -12.18 -33.46
N GLY A 562 15.78 -12.09 -34.79
CA GLY A 562 15.78 -10.85 -35.56
C GLY A 562 17.15 -10.16 -35.67
N ALA A 563 18.25 -10.90 -35.50
CA ALA A 563 19.62 -10.46 -35.82
C ALA A 563 20.35 -11.44 -36.76
N GLY A 564 19.65 -12.48 -37.24
CA GLY A 564 20.22 -13.60 -38.00
C GLY A 564 20.14 -14.91 -37.23
N PHE A 565 20.33 -16.01 -37.96
CA PHE A 565 20.30 -17.37 -37.42
C PHE A 565 21.50 -17.63 -36.49
N GLY A 566 21.22 -18.15 -35.29
CA GLY A 566 22.23 -18.48 -34.27
C GLY A 566 23.02 -17.29 -33.72
N GLN A 567 22.59 -16.05 -33.95
CA GLN A 567 23.30 -14.87 -33.47
C GLN A 567 22.92 -14.56 -32.02
N ALA A 568 23.94 -14.50 -31.14
CA ALA A 568 23.84 -14.06 -29.75
C ALA A 568 24.48 -12.65 -29.59
N ASP A 569 24.34 -12.04 -28.42
CA ASP A 569 24.85 -10.69 -28.15
C ASP A 569 26.38 -10.71 -28.05
N LYS A 570 27.05 -9.93 -28.89
CA LYS A 570 28.49 -10.04 -29.13
C LYS A 570 29.33 -9.53 -27.95
N ASP A 571 28.99 -8.35 -27.44
CA ASP A 571 29.88 -7.58 -26.57
C ASP A 571 29.34 -7.45 -25.14
N LEU A 572 30.15 -6.90 -24.25
CA LEU A 572 29.75 -6.57 -22.87
C LEU A 572 29.21 -5.14 -22.83
N SER A 573 27.97 -4.97 -22.37
CA SER A 573 27.44 -3.66 -21.96
C SER A 573 27.40 -3.60 -20.43
N LEU A 574 28.18 -2.69 -19.86
CA LEU A 574 28.02 -2.24 -18.48
C LEU A 574 26.97 -1.15 -18.41
N HIS A 575 26.02 -1.35 -17.52
CA HIS A 575 25.08 -0.36 -17.00
C HIS A 575 25.67 0.19 -15.70
N VAL A 576 25.86 1.51 -15.63
CA VAL A 576 26.28 2.25 -14.44
C VAL A 576 25.16 3.22 -14.07
N GLU A 577 24.67 3.17 -12.85
CA GLU A 577 23.65 4.09 -12.34
C GLU A 577 24.11 4.70 -11.01
N THR A 578 23.90 5.99 -10.83
CA THR A 578 24.04 6.65 -9.52
C THR A 578 22.90 7.61 -9.27
N PHE A 579 22.48 7.73 -8.01
CA PHE A 579 21.47 8.68 -7.59
C PHE A 579 21.72 9.18 -6.17
N TYR A 580 21.12 10.32 -5.85
CA TYR A 580 21.02 10.83 -4.50
C TYR A 580 19.58 11.24 -4.22
N GLN A 581 18.85 10.46 -3.41
CA GLN A 581 17.52 10.81 -2.93
C GLN A 581 17.67 11.73 -1.71
N TYR A 582 17.48 13.03 -1.93
CA TYR A 582 17.41 14.03 -0.89
C TYR A 582 16.00 14.07 -0.30
N LYS A 583 15.89 13.80 1.01
CA LYS A 583 14.62 13.92 1.74
C LYS A 583 14.36 15.38 2.11
N LEU A 584 13.42 16.03 1.43
CA LEU A 584 13.03 17.43 1.68
C LEU A 584 12.06 17.54 2.86
N SER A 585 11.12 16.59 2.97
CA SER A 585 10.20 16.45 4.10
C SER A 585 9.82 14.98 4.30
N ASP A 586 8.94 14.65 5.25
CA ASP A 586 8.43 13.27 5.37
C ASP A 586 7.65 12.81 4.12
N ASN A 587 7.02 13.77 3.42
CA ASN A 587 6.17 13.52 2.26
C ASN A 587 6.85 13.79 0.91
N ILE A 588 7.96 14.54 0.88
CA ILE A 588 8.63 14.97 -0.36
C ILE A 588 10.09 14.53 -0.41
N ASP A 589 10.47 13.84 -1.49
CA ASP A 589 11.87 13.60 -1.84
C ASP A 589 12.20 14.19 -3.21
N ILE A 590 13.47 14.53 -3.41
CA ILE A 590 14.03 14.91 -4.72
C ILE A 590 15.21 13.98 -5.02
N THR A 591 15.15 13.25 -6.13
CA THR A 591 16.16 12.27 -6.56
C THR A 591 16.77 12.67 -7.91
N PRO A 592 17.82 13.50 -7.94
CA PRO A 592 18.76 13.52 -9.06
C PRO A 592 19.50 12.18 -9.20
N GLY A 593 19.82 11.82 -10.44
CA GLY A 593 20.74 10.74 -10.76
C GLY A 593 21.11 10.70 -12.25
N LEU A 594 22.04 9.80 -12.54
CA LEU A 594 22.69 9.62 -13.83
C LEU A 594 22.69 8.13 -14.17
N ILE A 595 22.35 7.79 -15.41
CA ILE A 595 22.55 6.46 -15.98
C ILE A 595 23.59 6.58 -17.11
N TRP A 596 24.52 5.63 -17.18
CA TRP A 596 25.45 5.45 -18.29
C TRP A 596 25.43 3.99 -18.75
N ILE A 597 25.32 3.79 -20.05
CA ILE A 597 25.30 2.48 -20.71
C ILE A 597 26.43 2.47 -21.71
N THR A 598 27.43 1.63 -21.47
CA THR A 598 28.71 1.66 -22.17
C THR A 598 28.63 1.19 -23.63
N ALA A 599 27.84 0.15 -23.91
CA ALA A 599 27.68 -0.42 -25.24
C ALA A 599 26.21 -0.88 -25.46
N PRO A 600 25.26 0.06 -25.62
CA PRO A 600 23.83 -0.25 -25.68
C PRO A 600 23.49 -1.39 -26.64
N ASP A 601 22.55 -2.25 -26.27
CA ASP A 601 22.20 -3.48 -26.97
C ASP A 601 23.32 -4.53 -27.00
N SER A 602 24.21 -4.51 -26.01
CA SER A 602 25.36 -5.43 -25.89
C SER A 602 26.22 -5.47 -27.16
N ASN A 603 26.47 -4.29 -27.73
CA ASN A 603 27.14 -4.11 -29.01
C ASN A 603 28.01 -2.84 -28.99
N SER A 604 29.33 -3.03 -29.01
CA SER A 604 30.37 -2.00 -28.94
C SER A 604 30.42 -1.06 -30.14
N SER A 605 29.76 -1.40 -31.25
CA SER A 605 29.56 -0.47 -32.38
C SER A 605 28.50 0.61 -32.10
N ASN A 606 27.69 0.45 -31.06
CA ASN A 606 26.81 1.52 -30.57
C ASN A 606 27.59 2.41 -29.59
N PRO A 607 27.62 3.73 -29.78
CA PRO A 607 28.24 4.64 -28.82
C PRO A 607 27.49 4.61 -27.49
N GLY A 608 28.21 4.84 -26.39
CA GLY A 608 27.65 4.83 -25.05
C GLY A 608 26.56 5.90 -24.84
N SER A 609 25.48 5.51 -24.16
CA SER A 609 24.33 6.38 -23.88
C SER A 609 24.37 6.90 -22.44
N VAL A 610 24.14 8.20 -22.24
CA VAL A 610 24.17 8.87 -20.93
C VAL A 610 22.88 9.65 -20.72
N PHE A 611 22.27 9.51 -19.54
CA PHE A 611 20.95 10.05 -19.21
C PHE A 611 20.97 10.80 -17.88
N GLY A 612 20.39 11.99 -17.85
CA GLY A 612 20.06 12.71 -16.63
C GLY A 612 18.61 12.45 -16.22
N TRP A 613 18.38 12.28 -14.92
CA TRP A 613 17.04 12.06 -14.37
C TRP A 613 16.90 12.74 -13.01
N VAL A 614 15.96 13.68 -12.90
CA VAL A 614 15.62 14.35 -11.63
C VAL A 614 14.15 14.07 -11.34
N ARG A 615 13.89 13.26 -10.30
CA ARG A 615 12.54 12.87 -9.87
C ARG A 615 12.17 13.58 -8.58
N ALA A 616 11.16 14.45 -8.62
CA ALA A 616 10.45 14.89 -7.42
C ALA A 616 9.33 13.91 -7.11
N LEU A 617 9.19 13.51 -5.85
CA LEU A 617 8.21 12.53 -5.39
C LEU A 617 7.43 13.08 -4.21
N TYR A 618 6.10 13.06 -4.29
CA TYR A 618 5.17 13.41 -3.22
C TYR A 618 4.33 12.19 -2.80
N ARG A 619 4.18 12.00 -1.49
CA ARG A 619 3.36 10.96 -0.84
C ARG A 619 2.28 11.62 0.03
N PHE A 620 1.06 11.11 -0.02
CA PHE A 620 -0.08 11.60 0.76
C PHE A 620 -1.01 10.47 1.21
#